data_AF-A0A1G2G5U2-F1
#
_entry.id   AF-A0A1G2G5U2-F1
#
_cell.length_a   1.000
_cell.length_b   1.000
_cell.length_c   1.000
_cell.angle_alpha   90.00
_cell.angle_beta   90.00
_cell.angle_gamma   90.00
#
_symmetry.space_group_name_H-M   'P 1'
#
loop_
_entity.id
_entity.type
_entity.pdbx_description
1 polymer ?
#
loop_
_entity_poly.entity_id
_entity_poly.type
_entity_poly.pdbx_seq_one_letter_code
_entity_poly.pdbx_strand_id
1 'polypeptide(L)' 'MKSKEDLQGAIKELEHIVEELGKKDIDVETGLEKFREGVELVKYCRGVLAKSENEFKKLRAELEVADTKDEDAPF' A
#
# COMPACT_ATOMS: atom_id res chain seq x y z
N MET A 1 -7.73 -9.57 -8.77
CA MET A 1 -7.84 -8.38 -7.89
C MET A 1 -7.22 -8.78 -6.57
N LYS A 2 -6.18 -8.09 -6.08
CA LYS A 2 -5.68 -8.31 -4.73
C LYS A 2 -6.45 -7.39 -3.79
N SER A 3 -7.11 -7.98 -2.80
CA SER A 3 -8.13 -7.36 -1.96
C SER A 3 -7.51 -6.72 -0.71
N LYS A 4 -8.31 -5.97 0.06
CA LYS A 4 -7.94 -5.42 1.38
C LYS A 4 -7.36 -6.49 2.33
N GLU A 5 -7.79 -7.74 2.16
CA GLU A 5 -7.29 -8.92 2.88
C GLU A 5 -5.81 -9.23 2.56
N ASP A 6 -5.35 -9.01 1.31
CA ASP A 6 -3.95 -9.20 0.93
C ASP A 6 -3.02 -8.15 1.58
N LEU A 7 -3.51 -6.93 1.80
CA LEU A 7 -2.73 -5.89 2.47
C LEU A 7 -2.57 -6.17 3.96
N GLN A 8 -3.65 -6.58 4.63
CA GLN A 8 -3.57 -6.99 6.03
C GLN A 8 -2.67 -8.23 6.21
N GLY A 9 -2.74 -9.19 5.28
CA GLY A 9 -1.82 -10.32 5.25
C GLY A 9 -0.36 -9.88 5.13
N ALA A 10 -0.05 -8.99 4.17
CA ALA A 10 1.30 -8.48 3.97
C ALA A 10 1.84 -7.71 5.19
N ILE A 11 0.98 -6.97 5.91
CA ILE A 11 1.36 -6.29 7.15
C ILE A 11 1.67 -7.30 8.26
N LYS A 12 0.85 -8.34 8.42
CA LYS A 12 1.11 -9.41 9.40
C LYS A 12 2.42 -10.15 9.12
N GLU A 13 2.70 -10.45 7.86
CA GLU A 13 3.99 -11.05 7.48
C GLU A 13 5.16 -10.14 7.80
N LEU A 14 5.01 -8.82 7.63
CA LEU A 14 6.04 -7.86 8.02
C LEU A 14 6.28 -7.84 9.54
N GLU A 15 5.21 -7.91 10.33
CA GLU A 15 5.30 -8.04 11.80
C GLU A 15 6.04 -9.33 12.19
N HIS A 16 5.71 -10.45 11.55
CA HIS A 16 6.38 -11.72 11.79
C HIS A 16 7.87 -11.67 11.43
N ILE A 17 8.23 -11.05 10.29
CA ILE A 17 9.64 -10.84 9.91
C ILE A 17 10.38 -10.00 10.96
N VAL A 18 9.76 -8.95 11.49
CA VAL A 18 10.36 -8.13 12.54
C VAL A 18 10.59 -8.94 13.83
N GLU A 19 9.62 -9.78 14.20
CA GLU A 19 9.77 -10.70 15.33
C GLU A 19 10.90 -11.71 15.11
N GLU A 20 11.00 -12.30 13.93
CA GLU A 20 12.06 -13.24 13.58
C GLU A 20 13.45 -12.60 13.60
N LEU A 21 13.60 -11.41 13.01
CA LEU A 21 14.85 -10.64 13.02
C LEU A 21 15.25 -10.19 14.45
N GLY A 22 14.29 -10.06 15.36
CA GLY A 22 14.53 -9.70 16.76
C GLY A 22 14.97 -10.87 17.65
N LYS A 23 14.95 -12.11 17.15
CA LYS A 23 15.39 -13.28 17.91
C LYS A 23 16.91 -13.23 18.10
N LYS A 24 17.36 -13.53 19.32
CA LYS A 24 18.80 -13.48 19.68
C LYS A 24 19.68 -14.46 18.91
N ASP A 25 19.10 -15.52 18.35
CA ASP A 25 19.82 -16.64 17.76
C ASP A 25 19.63 -16.75 16.24
N ILE A 26 19.25 -15.65 15.57
CA ILE A 26 19.19 -15.64 14.11
C ILE A 26 20.61 -15.56 13.53
N ASP A 27 20.94 -16.45 12.59
CA ASP A 27 22.20 -16.36 11.87
C ASP A 27 22.14 -15.26 10.80
N VAL A 28 23.32 -14.82 10.34
CA VAL A 28 23.46 -13.68 9.43
C VAL A 28 22.82 -13.94 8.06
N GLU A 29 22.87 -15.17 7.56
CA GLU A 29 22.33 -15.52 6.25
C GLU A 29 20.80 -15.50 6.28
N THR A 30 20.21 -16.18 7.28
CA THR A 30 18.76 -16.12 7.54
C THR A 30 18.28 -14.69 7.79
N GLY A 31 19.02 -13.91 8.58
CA GLY A 31 18.70 -12.51 8.83
C GLY A 31 18.70 -11.66 7.55
N LEU A 32 19.65 -11.90 6.65
CA LEU A 32 19.71 -11.19 5.37
C LEU A 32 18.56 -11.57 4.43
N GLU A 33 18.17 -12.85 4.39
CA GLU A 33 17.01 -13.31 3.62
C GLU A 33 15.72 -12.66 4.14
N LYS A 34 15.48 -12.71 5.46
CA LYS A 34 14.31 -12.10 6.10
C LYS A 34 14.24 -10.60 5.88
N PHE A 35 15.38 -9.91 5.92
CA PHE A 35 15.43 -8.50 5.59
C PHE A 35 15.02 -8.22 4.14
N ARG A 36 15.48 -9.03 3.18
CA ARG A 36 15.09 -8.90 1.76
C ARG A 36 13.60 -9.13 1.56
N GLU A 37 13.04 -10.16 2.20
CA GLU A 37 11.60 -10.42 2.20
C GLU A 37 10.83 -9.21 2.74
N GLY A 38 11.27 -8.65 3.87
CA GLY A 38 10.67 -7.45 4.46
C GLY A 38 10.71 -6.24 3.51
N VAL A 39 11.81 -6.02 2.80
CA VAL A 39 11.93 -4.93 1.81
C VAL A 39 10.91 -5.09 0.68
N GLU A 40 10.73 -6.30 0.15
CA GLU A 40 9.75 -6.56 -0.92
C GLU A 40 8.30 -6.40 -0.43
N LEU A 41 7.99 -6.87 0.78
CA LEU A 41 6.68 -6.66 1.41
C LEU A 41 6.36 -5.17 1.61
N VAL A 42 7.32 -4.38 2.08
CA VAL A 42 7.14 -2.93 2.23
C VAL A 42 6.88 -2.26 0.88
N LYS A 43 7.61 -2.64 -0.17
CA LYS A 43 7.36 -2.13 -1.53
C LYS A 43 5.95 -2.48 -2.01
N TYR A 44 5.52 -3.72 -1.78
CA TYR A 44 4.17 -4.15 -2.12
C TYR A 44 3.10 -3.30 -1.41
N CYS A 45 3.19 -3.16 -0.08
CA CYS A 45 2.24 -2.39 0.72
C CYS A 45 2.15 -0.92 0.23
N ARG A 46 3.29 -0.28 -0.01
CA ARG A 46 3.35 1.08 -0.57
C ARG A 46 2.69 1.17 -1.94
N GLY A 47 2.89 0.16 -2.79
CA GLY A 47 2.26 0.09 -4.11
C GLY A 47 0.73 -0.02 -4.04
N VAL A 48 0.20 -0.78 -3.08
CA VAL A 48 -1.25 -0.88 -2.86
C VAL A 48 -1.81 0.46 -2.40
N LEU A 49 -1.18 1.10 -1.40
CA LEU A 49 -1.62 2.40 -0.89
C LEU A 49 -1.61 3.49 -1.97
N ALA A 50 -0.56 3.54 -2.79
CA ALA A 50 -0.45 4.51 -3.89
C ALA A 50 -1.58 4.33 -4.92
N LYS A 51 -2.00 3.09 -5.20
CA LYS A 51 -3.14 2.84 -6.09
C LYS A 51 -4.44 3.36 -5.49
N SER A 52 -4.70 3.08 -4.22
CA SER A 52 -5.89 3.57 -3.52
C SER A 52 -5.92 5.10 -3.44
N GLU A 53 -4.78 5.74 -3.18
CA GLU A 53 -4.68 7.20 -3.16
C GLU A 53 -4.97 7.80 -4.56
N ASN A 54 -4.46 7.18 -5.62
CA ASN A 54 -4.71 7.63 -6.99
C ASN A 54 -6.20 7.50 -7.38
N GLU A 55 -6.83 6.38 -7.02
CA GLU A 55 -8.26 6.18 -7.22
C GLU A 55 -9.09 7.25 -6.48
N PHE A 56 -8.74 7.55 -5.23
CA PHE A 56 -9.39 8.61 -4.46
C PHE A 56 -9.26 9.99 -5.12
N LYS A 57 -8.05 10.32 -5.62
CA LYS A 57 -7.82 11.59 -6.34
C LYS A 57 -8.66 11.69 -7.61
N LYS A 58 -8.80 10.60 -8.37
CA LYS A 58 -9.63 10.57 -9.59
C LYS A 58 -11.10 10.79 -9.25
N LEU A 59 -11.64 10.06 -8.27
CA LEU A 59 -13.02 10.23 -7.83
C LEU A 59 -13.30 11.65 -7.35
N ARG A 60 -12.35 12.27 -6.61
CA ARG A 60 -12.48 13.67 -6.18
C ARG A 60 -12.51 14.64 -7.36
N ALA A 61 -11.64 14.45 -8.35
CA ALA A 61 -11.64 15.26 -9.55
C ALA A 61 -12.93 15.10 -10.37
N GLU A 62 -13.48 13.90 -10.46
CA GLU A 62 -14.78 13.66 -11.12
C GLU A 62 -15.93 14.39 -10.42
N LEU A 63 -15.92 14.43 -9.09
CA LEU A 63 -16.90 15.21 -8.29
C LEU A 63 -16.74 16.72 -8.51
N GLU A 64 -15.51 17.24 -8.45
CA GLU A 64 -15.24 18.68 -8.63
C GLU A 64 -15.60 19.18 -10.06
N VAL A 65 -15.50 18.33 -11.09
CA VAL A 65 -15.89 18.65 -12.47
C VAL A 65 -17.41 18.60 -12.68
N ALA A 66 -18.15 17.90 -11.84
CA ALA A 66 -19.61 17.85 -11.93
C ALA A 66 -20.28 19.15 -11.46
N ASP A 67 -19.66 19.88 -10.52
CA ASP A 67 -20.21 21.13 -9.95
C ASP A 67 -20.01 22.37 -10.84
N THR A 68 -19.24 22.30 -11.92
CA THR A 68 -18.90 23.46 -12.77
C THR A 68 -19.67 23.54 -14.09
N LYS A 69 -20.62 22.63 -14.34
CA LYS A 69 -21.31 22.54 -15.65
C LYS A 69 -22.60 23.36 -15.78
N ASP A 70 -23.03 24.08 -14.74
CA ASP A 70 -24.30 24.83 -14.75
C ASP A 70 -24.15 26.35 -14.97
N GLU A 71 -22.95 26.94 -15.02
CA GLU A 71 -22.78 28.41 -15.07
C GLU A 71 -22.50 29.01 -16.47
N ASP A 72 -22.25 28.21 -17.51
CA ASP A 72 -21.88 28.70 -18.86
C ASP A 72 -22.97 28.48 -19.93
N ALA A 73 -24.25 28.65 -19.60
CA ALA A 73 -25.30 28.73 -20.61
C ALA A 73 -25.44 30.18 -21.13
N PRO A 74 -25.03 30.50 -22.37
CA PRO A 74 -25.31 31.82 -22.96
C PRO A 74 -26.82 31.98 -23.17
N PHE A 75 -27.37 33.07 -22.64
CA PHE A 75 -28.73 33.55 -22.91
C PHE A 75 -29.00 33.76 -24.40
#